data_AF-A0A3A0AU93-F1
#
_entry.id   AF-A0A3A0AU93-F1
#
_cell.length_a   1.000
_cell.length_b   1.000
_cell.length_c   1.000
_cell.angle_alpha   90.00
_cell.angle_beta   90.00
_cell.angle_gamma   90.00
#
_symmetry.space_group_name_H-M   'P 1'
#
loop_
_entity.id
_entity.type
_entity.pdbx_description
1 polymer ?
#
loop_
_entity_poly.entity_id
_entity_poly.type
_entity_poly.pdbx_seq_one_letter_code
_entity_poly.pdbx_strand_id
1 'polypeptide(L)'
;MMHGQQPEKNVTKHTGKRMWGNQVLAIGLGAVLGANARYLVALWAAARFGLGFPYGTLIVNMTGSLILGFLVTVMLERLSVPPEVRLFLVVGFLGSFTTFSSFAVESLGLLQNGAAGKAIVNIFANNALSLACALLGVYLARLINQ
;
A
#
# COMPACT_ATOMS: atom_id res chain seq x y z
N MET A 1 20.64 54.64 -26.36
CA MET A 1 19.32 54.21 -25.86
C MET A 1 18.64 53.41 -26.97
N MET A 2 18.62 52.08 -26.88
CA MET A 2 17.73 51.20 -27.66
C MET A 2 17.52 49.95 -26.81
N HIS A 3 16.33 49.83 -26.20
CA HIS A 3 15.89 48.65 -25.47
C HIS A 3 15.73 47.48 -26.46
N GLY A 4 16.65 46.50 -26.40
CA GLY A 4 16.47 45.20 -27.02
C GLY A 4 15.57 44.33 -26.13
N GLN A 5 14.38 44.04 -26.63
CA GLN A 5 13.34 43.24 -25.99
C GLN A 5 13.84 41.83 -25.60
N GLN A 6 13.50 41.38 -24.39
CA GLN A 6 13.54 39.96 -24.02
C GLN A 6 12.23 39.27 -24.46
N PRO A 7 12.25 38.27 -25.36
CA PRO A 7 11.30 37.17 -25.33
C PRO A 7 11.95 36.05 -24.48
N GLU A 8 11.30 35.32 -23.58
CA GLU A 8 10.08 34.55 -23.79
C GLU A 8 9.66 33.99 -22.41
N LYS A 9 8.62 34.55 -21.78
CA LYS A 9 8.02 33.99 -20.56
C LYS A 9 6.76 33.22 -20.93
N ASN A 10 6.85 32.08 -21.60
CA ASN A 10 5.65 31.29 -21.92
C ASN A 10 5.85 29.76 -22.06
N VAL A 11 6.78 29.18 -21.31
CA VAL A 11 6.83 27.72 -21.11
C VAL A 11 6.91 27.46 -19.61
N THR A 12 5.81 27.05 -18.96
CA THR A 12 5.79 26.25 -17.68
C THR A 12 4.49 26.29 -16.86
N LYS A 13 3.40 26.99 -17.23
CA LYS A 13 2.20 27.01 -16.36
C LYS A 13 1.14 25.94 -16.65
N HIS A 14 1.12 25.31 -17.83
CA HIS A 14 0.09 24.31 -18.18
C HIS A 14 0.49 22.85 -17.92
N THR A 15 1.78 22.54 -17.78
CA THR A 15 2.30 21.19 -17.54
C THR A 15 2.13 20.72 -16.09
N GLY A 16 2.26 21.63 -15.13
CA GLY A 16 2.10 21.32 -13.71
C GLY A 16 0.69 20.80 -13.38
N LYS A 17 -0.36 21.50 -13.80
CA LYS A 17 -1.75 21.13 -13.44
C LYS A 17 -2.18 19.76 -14.01
N ARG A 18 -1.71 19.41 -15.21
CA ARG A 18 -1.97 18.11 -15.85
C ARG A 18 -1.26 16.95 -15.15
N MET A 19 -0.01 17.13 -14.72
CA MET A 19 0.74 16.11 -13.95
C MET A 19 0.01 15.72 -12.66
N TRP A 20 -0.46 16.70 -11.89
CA TRP A 20 -1.13 16.45 -10.62
C TRP A 20 -2.46 15.71 -10.83
N GLY A 21 -3.19 16.04 -11.90
CA GLY A 21 -4.42 15.34 -12.28
C GLY A 21 -4.19 13.86 -12.58
N ASN A 22 -3.16 13.54 -13.38
CA ASN A 22 -2.84 12.15 -13.73
C ASN A 22 -2.40 11.34 -12.50
N GLN A 23 -1.64 11.94 -11.60
CA GLN A 23 -1.17 11.29 -10.37
C GLN A 23 -2.32 10.99 -9.41
N VAL A 24 -3.22 11.95 -9.16
CA VAL A 24 -4.40 11.73 -8.31
C VAL A 24 -5.31 10.66 -8.90
N LEU A 25 -5.52 10.67 -10.22
CA LEU A 25 -6.32 9.65 -10.89
C LEU A 25 -5.69 8.25 -10.74
N ALA A 26 -4.37 8.15 -10.92
CA ALA A 26 -3.64 6.90 -10.73
C ALA A 26 -3.77 6.37 -9.28
N ILE A 27 -3.62 7.23 -8.28
CA ILE A 27 -3.85 6.87 -6.87
C ILE A 27 -5.29 6.37 -6.68
N GLY A 28 -6.28 7.12 -7.19
CA GLY A 28 -7.69 6.78 -7.04
C GLY A 28 -8.06 5.43 -7.65
N LEU A 29 -7.59 5.15 -8.86
CA LEU A 29 -7.83 3.86 -9.52
C LEU A 29 -7.20 2.70 -8.74
N GLY A 30 -5.95 2.87 -8.29
CA GLY A 30 -5.29 1.88 -7.44
C GLY A 30 -6.05 1.66 -6.14
N ALA A 31 -6.49 2.74 -5.49
CA ALA A 31 -7.20 2.71 -4.21
C ALA A 31 -8.53 1.96 -4.30
N VAL A 32 -9.32 2.21 -5.35
CA VAL A 32 -10.58 1.48 -5.59
C VAL A 32 -10.32 -0.02 -5.71
N LEU A 33 -9.31 -0.41 -6.49
CA LEU A 33 -8.96 -1.83 -6.66
C LEU A 33 -8.44 -2.45 -5.35
N GLY A 34 -7.57 -1.75 -4.63
CA GLY A 34 -7.00 -2.22 -3.36
C GLY A 34 -8.07 -2.41 -2.29
N ALA A 35 -8.99 -1.45 -2.14
CA ALA A 35 -10.08 -1.53 -1.17
C ALA A 35 -11.03 -2.70 -1.46
N ASN A 36 -11.39 -2.91 -2.74
CA ASN A 36 -12.24 -4.04 -3.14
C ASN A 36 -11.52 -5.38 -2.94
N ALA A 37 -10.24 -5.49 -3.32
CA ALA A 37 -9.44 -6.69 -3.08
C ALA A 37 -9.37 -7.03 -1.58
N ARG A 38 -9.12 -6.03 -0.73
CA ARG A 38 -9.13 -6.20 0.73
C ARG A 38 -10.48 -6.71 1.24
N TYR A 39 -11.58 -6.14 0.76
CA TYR A 39 -12.92 -6.58 1.13
C TYR A 39 -13.18 -8.04 0.74
N LEU A 40 -12.83 -8.43 -0.48
CA LEU A 40 -13.00 -9.80 -0.96
C LEU A 40 -12.14 -10.80 -0.16
N VAL A 41 -10.90 -10.45 0.18
CA VAL A 41 -10.05 -11.29 1.04
C VAL A 41 -10.65 -11.42 2.44
N ALA A 42 -11.22 -10.35 3.00
CA ALA A 42 -11.90 -10.40 4.29
C ALA A 42 -13.12 -11.35 4.27
N LEU A 43 -13.95 -11.27 3.24
CA LEU A 43 -15.09 -12.19 3.05
C LEU A 43 -14.63 -13.65 2.90
N TRP A 44 -13.63 -13.87 2.06
CA TRP A 44 -13.07 -15.21 1.84
C TRP A 44 -12.50 -15.79 3.14
N ALA A 45 -11.74 -14.99 3.91
CA ALA A 45 -11.14 -15.42 5.17
C ALA A 45 -12.23 -15.72 6.21
N ALA A 46 -13.28 -14.90 6.29
CA ALA A 46 -14.42 -15.14 7.16
C ALA A 46 -15.13 -16.47 6.82
N ALA A 47 -15.34 -16.75 5.54
CA ALA A 47 -15.94 -18.01 5.09
C ALA A 47 -15.05 -19.22 5.39
N ARG A 48 -13.72 -19.06 5.33
CA ARG A 48 -12.77 -20.19 5.46
C ARG A 48 -12.32 -20.48 6.89
N PHE A 49 -12.24 -19.47 7.74
CA PHE A 49 -11.68 -19.53 9.09
C PHE A 49 -12.65 -19.04 10.18
N GLY A 50 -13.82 -18.51 9.79
CA GLY A 50 -14.80 -17.94 10.70
C GLY A 50 -14.47 -16.51 11.14
N LEU A 51 -15.32 -15.96 12.02
CA LEU A 51 -15.23 -14.58 12.53
C LEU A 51 -14.56 -14.47 13.90
N GLY A 52 -14.08 -15.58 14.46
CA GLY A 52 -13.52 -15.63 15.81
C GLY A 52 -12.14 -14.99 15.98
N PHE A 53 -11.50 -14.60 14.88
CA PHE A 53 -10.22 -13.90 14.81
C PHE A 53 -10.12 -13.15 13.46
N PRO A 54 -9.49 -11.96 13.39
CA PRO A 54 -9.44 -11.13 12.19
C PRO A 54 -8.41 -11.63 11.15
N TYR A 55 -8.62 -12.84 10.63
CA TYR A 55 -7.73 -13.45 9.63
C TYR A 55 -7.63 -12.64 8.34
N GLY A 56 -8.74 -12.02 7.90
CA GLY A 56 -8.75 -11.18 6.70
C GLY A 56 -7.73 -10.04 6.78
N THR A 57 -7.78 -9.27 7.86
CA THR A 57 -6.84 -8.16 8.12
C THR A 57 -5.40 -8.63 8.21
N LEU A 58 -5.14 -9.73 8.93
CA LEU A 58 -3.80 -10.28 9.05
C LEU A 58 -3.24 -10.68 7.67
N ILE A 59 -4.03 -11.35 6.84
CA ILE A 59 -3.61 -11.82 5.51
C ILE A 59 -3.31 -10.64 4.58
N VAL A 60 -4.18 -9.64 4.51
CA VAL A 60 -3.95 -8.48 3.62
C VAL A 60 -2.73 -7.67 4.07
N ASN A 61 -2.52 -7.51 5.38
CA ASN A 61 -1.35 -6.79 5.89
C ASN A 61 -0.05 -7.55 5.60
N MET A 62 0.00 -8.86 5.87
CA MET A 62 1.18 -9.69 5.60
C MET A 62 1.53 -9.71 4.10
N THR A 63 0.55 -10.05 3.26
CA THR A 63 0.76 -10.16 1.80
C THR A 63 1.05 -8.79 1.18
N GLY A 64 0.36 -7.74 1.63
CA GLY A 64 0.60 -6.38 1.19
C GLY A 64 1.99 -5.87 1.56
N SER A 65 2.47 -6.15 2.78
CA SER A 65 3.83 -5.82 3.19
C SER A 65 4.90 -6.58 2.41
N LEU A 66 4.68 -7.87 2.11
CA LEU A 66 5.57 -8.66 1.24
C LEU A 66 5.69 -8.01 -0.15
N ILE A 67 4.55 -7.75 -0.78
CA ILE A 67 4.51 -7.17 -2.13
C ILE A 67 5.11 -5.76 -2.12
N LEU A 68 4.81 -4.94 -1.10
CA LEU A 68 5.33 -3.58 -1.00
C LEU A 68 6.86 -3.57 -0.85
N GLY A 69 7.40 -4.41 0.05
CA GLY A 69 8.84 -4.55 0.23
C GLY A 69 9.53 -4.95 -1.07
N PHE A 70 8.96 -5.92 -1.79
CA PHE A 70 9.47 -6.35 -3.09
C PHE A 70 9.44 -5.23 -4.14
N LEU A 71 8.27 -4.60 -4.35
CA LEU A 71 8.07 -3.60 -5.39
C LEU A 71 8.93 -2.36 -5.16
N VAL A 72 8.99 -1.85 -3.92
CA VAL A 72 9.80 -0.66 -3.61
C VAL A 72 11.28 -0.94 -3.87
N THR A 73 11.79 -2.11 -3.50
CA THR A 73 13.18 -2.49 -3.78
C THR A 73 13.46 -2.60 -5.28
N VAL A 74 12.60 -3.27 -6.05
CA VAL A 74 12.77 -3.36 -7.51
C VAL A 74 12.69 -1.99 -8.18
N MET A 75 11.75 -1.14 -7.77
CA MET A 75 11.57 0.20 -8.34
C MET A 75 12.72 1.16 -7.96
N LEU A 76 13.33 1.02 -6.79
CA LEU A 76 14.44 1.89 -6.38
C LEU A 76 15.78 1.42 -6.94
N GLU A 77 16.01 0.10 -6.96
CA GLU A 77 17.34 -0.44 -7.25
C GLU A 77 17.51 -0.88 -8.72
N ARG A 78 16.42 -1.03 -9.49
CA ARG A 78 16.47 -1.69 -10.81
C ARG A 78 15.69 -0.98 -11.91
N LEU A 79 14.45 -0.60 -11.65
CA LEU A 79 13.53 -0.11 -12.70
C LEU A 79 13.25 1.38 -12.56
N SER A 80 13.49 2.14 -13.63
CA SER A 80 12.91 3.48 -13.74
C SER A 80 11.43 3.35 -14.10
N VAL A 81 10.56 3.48 -13.09
CA VAL A 81 9.11 3.36 -13.25
C VAL A 81 8.48 4.75 -13.31
N PRO A 82 7.50 5.00 -14.21
CA PRO A 82 6.78 6.27 -14.25
C PRO A 82 6.15 6.62 -12.89
N PRO A 83 6.14 7.90 -12.48
CA PRO A 83 5.59 8.32 -11.20
C PRO A 83 4.15 7.84 -10.95
N GLU A 84 3.31 7.86 -11.98
CA GLU A 84 1.91 7.46 -11.93
C GLU A 84 1.75 5.98 -11.60
N VAL A 85 2.58 5.11 -12.17
CA VAL A 85 2.55 3.66 -11.90
C VAL A 85 2.98 3.38 -10.46
N ARG A 86 4.04 4.05 -9.99
CA ARG A 86 4.46 3.94 -8.60
C ARG A 86 3.36 4.39 -7.64
N LEU A 87 2.70 5.51 -7.93
CA LEU A 87 1.60 6.03 -7.11
C LEU A 87 0.36 5.11 -7.14
N PHE A 88 0.00 4.58 -8.31
CA PHE A 88 -1.07 3.61 -8.45
C PHE A 88 -0.82 2.36 -7.60
N LEU A 89 0.37 1.76 -7.69
CA LEU A 89 0.68 0.50 -7.00
C LEU A 89 0.91 0.70 -5.49
N VAL A 90 1.76 1.65 -5.12
CA VAL A 90 2.22 1.79 -3.73
C VAL A 90 1.20 2.56 -2.89
N VAL A 91 0.81 3.75 -3.33
CA VAL A 91 -0.05 4.64 -2.54
C VAL A 91 -1.53 4.25 -2.73
N GLY A 92 -1.95 4.02 -3.96
CA GLY A 92 -3.32 3.62 -4.28
C GLY A 92 -3.62 2.20 -3.81
N PHE A 93 -3.13 1.22 -4.57
CA PHE A 93 -3.49 -0.19 -4.40
C PHE A 93 -3.02 -0.75 -3.06
N LEU A 94 -1.71 -0.82 -2.80
CA LEU A 94 -1.20 -1.41 -1.56
C LEU A 94 -1.57 -0.60 -0.31
N GLY A 95 -1.61 0.74 -0.43
CA GLY A 95 -2.09 1.62 0.64
C GLY A 95 -3.55 1.37 1.03
N SER A 96 -4.43 1.03 0.08
CA SER A 96 -5.85 0.73 0.37
C SER A 96 -6.14 -0.76 0.59
N PHE A 97 -5.25 -1.63 0.10
CA PHE A 97 -5.29 -3.08 0.29
C PHE A 97 -4.88 -3.48 1.70
N THR A 98 -3.89 -2.79 2.28
CA THR A 98 -3.49 -2.95 3.69
C THR A 98 -4.30 -2.02 4.58
N THR A 99 -4.39 -2.33 5.88
CA THR A 99 -5.17 -1.52 6.83
C THR A 99 -4.66 -1.66 8.27
N PHE A 100 -4.16 -0.54 8.81
CA PHE A 100 -3.82 -0.45 10.24
C PHE A 100 -5.05 -0.11 11.10
N SER A 101 -6.00 0.66 10.56
CA SER A 101 -7.20 1.07 11.30
C SER A 101 -8.13 -0.11 11.60
N SER A 102 -8.35 -1.01 10.63
CA SER A 102 -9.12 -2.24 10.87
C SER A 102 -8.44 -3.11 11.92
N PHE A 103 -7.13 -3.31 11.80
CA PHE A 103 -6.32 -4.01 12.79
C PHE A 103 -6.51 -3.46 14.22
N ALA A 104 -6.47 -2.14 14.38
CA ALA A 104 -6.61 -1.50 15.68
C ALA A 104 -8.03 -1.69 16.26
N VAL A 105 -9.07 -1.46 15.47
CA VAL A 105 -10.47 -1.62 15.89
C VAL A 105 -10.80 -3.07 16.20
N GLU A 106 -10.32 -4.03 15.41
CA GLU A 106 -10.53 -5.46 15.64
C GLU A 106 -9.81 -5.94 16.90
N SER A 107 -8.59 -5.43 17.16
CA SER A 107 -7.86 -5.73 18.40
C SER A 107 -8.61 -5.20 19.63
N LEU A 108 -9.14 -3.97 19.55
CA LEU A 108 -9.98 -3.41 20.59
C LEU A 108 -11.26 -4.22 20.79
N GLY A 109 -11.91 -4.63 19.70
CA GLY A 109 -13.10 -5.49 19.74
C GLY A 109 -12.82 -6.82 20.43
N LEU A 110 -11.68 -7.45 20.17
CA LEU A 110 -11.26 -8.67 20.87
C LEU A 110 -11.08 -8.44 22.38
N LEU A 111 -10.50 -7.32 22.79
CA LEU A 111 -10.36 -6.96 24.21
C LEU A 111 -11.74 -6.73 24.88
N GLN A 112 -12.62 -5.97 24.23
CA GLN A 112 -13.96 -5.67 24.74
C GLN A 112 -14.83 -6.93 24.87
N ASN A 113 -14.62 -7.91 24.00
CA ASN A 113 -15.31 -9.20 24.05
C ASN A 113 -14.69 -10.19 25.05
N GLY A 114 -13.75 -9.75 25.91
CA GLY A 114 -13.08 -10.61 26.90
C GLY A 114 -12.03 -11.55 26.31
N ALA A 115 -11.74 -11.48 25.01
CA ALA A 115 -10.80 -12.35 24.31
C ALA A 115 -9.37 -11.78 24.29
N ALA A 116 -8.85 -11.38 25.46
CA ALA A 116 -7.57 -10.69 25.59
C ALA A 116 -6.38 -11.46 24.98
N GLY A 117 -6.35 -12.78 25.13
CA GLY A 117 -5.31 -13.61 24.50
C GLY A 117 -5.28 -13.49 22.97
N LYS A 118 -6.46 -13.47 22.32
CA LYS A 118 -6.56 -13.27 20.87
C LYS A 118 -6.16 -11.85 20.46
N ALA A 119 -6.50 -10.84 21.25
CA ALA A 119 -6.10 -9.46 20.98
C ALA A 119 -4.56 -9.32 20.99
N ILE A 120 -3.90 -9.88 22.01
CA ILE A 120 -2.43 -9.92 22.11
C ILE A 120 -1.84 -10.60 20.87
N VAL A 121 -2.34 -11.80 20.53
CA VAL A 121 -1.89 -12.50 19.32
C VAL A 121 -2.08 -11.65 18.07
N ASN A 122 -3.22 -10.98 17.90
CA ASN A 122 -3.47 -10.14 16.73
C ASN A 122 -2.48 -8.97 16.62
N ILE A 123 -2.19 -8.30 17.74
CA ILE A 123 -1.23 -7.19 17.83
C ILE A 123 0.16 -7.65 17.43
N PHE A 124 0.67 -8.71 18.05
CA PHE A 124 2.02 -9.18 17.75
C PHE A 124 2.13 -9.82 16.37
N ALA A 125 1.13 -10.61 15.95
CA ALA A 125 1.14 -11.25 14.65
C ALA A 125 1.13 -10.23 13.51
N ASN A 126 0.25 -9.22 13.55
CA ASN A 126 0.22 -8.21 12.49
C ASN A 126 1.56 -7.47 12.38
N ASN A 127 2.15 -7.04 13.49
CA ASN A 127 3.40 -6.27 13.46
C ASN A 127 4.61 -7.14 13.07
N ALA A 128 4.80 -8.27 13.74
CA ALA A 128 5.96 -9.13 13.52
C ALA A 128 5.93 -9.78 12.13
N LEU A 129 4.79 -10.34 11.73
CA LEU A 129 4.68 -11.03 10.43
C LEU A 129 4.71 -10.06 9.27
N SER A 130 4.07 -8.88 9.37
CA SER A 130 4.14 -7.88 8.30
C SER A 130 5.56 -7.34 8.13
N LEU A 131 6.29 -7.10 9.23
CA LEU A 131 7.69 -6.70 9.17
C LEU A 131 8.55 -7.80 8.54
N ALA A 132 8.39 -9.06 8.97
CA ALA A 132 9.11 -10.20 8.40
C ALA A 132 8.79 -10.37 6.90
N CYS A 133 7.53 -10.19 6.50
CA CYS A 133 7.10 -10.23 5.10
C CYS A 133 7.74 -9.09 4.29
N ALA A 134 7.78 -7.87 4.80
CA ALA A 134 8.46 -6.76 4.12
C ALA A 134 9.95 -7.05 3.90
N LEU A 135 10.64 -7.54 4.94
CA LEU A 135 12.04 -7.95 4.85
C LEU A 135 12.26 -9.07 3.83
N LEU A 136 11.38 -10.08 3.83
CA LEU A 136 11.40 -11.15 2.85
C LEU A 136 11.20 -10.60 1.43
N GLY A 137 10.28 -9.65 1.24
CA GLY A 137 10.03 -9.02 -0.05
C GLY A 137 11.26 -8.30 -0.60
N VAL A 138 11.93 -7.53 0.26
CA VAL A 138 13.22 -6.87 -0.06
C VAL A 138 14.28 -7.89 -0.43
N TYR A 139 14.40 -8.98 0.35
CA TYR A 139 15.37 -10.05 0.08
C TYR A 139 15.11 -10.72 -1.28
N LEU A 140 13.87 -11.13 -1.56
CA LEU A 140 13.48 -11.74 -2.82
C LEU A 140 13.72 -10.82 -4.02
N ALA A 141 13.44 -9.53 -3.89
CA ALA A 141 13.71 -8.54 -4.94
C ALA A 141 15.21 -8.47 -5.31
N ARG A 142 16.10 -8.63 -4.32
CA ARG A 142 17.55 -8.62 -4.53
C ARG A 142 18.08 -9.91 -5.13
N LEU A 143 17.41 -11.04 -4.92
CA LEU A 143 17.80 -12.33 -5.50
C LEU A 143 17.60 -12.40 -7.02
N ILE A 144 16.68 -11.61 -7.59
CA ILE A 144 16.37 -11.64 -9.03
C ILE A 144 17.58 -11.29 -9.93
N ASN A 145 18.68 -10.78 -9.34
CA ASN A 145 19.92 -10.40 -10.05
C ASN A 145 21.20 -11.05 -9.46
N GLN A 146 21.11 -12.22 -8.82
CA GLN A 146 22.28 -13.12 -8.70
C GLN A 146 22.27 -14.10 -9.87
#